data_AF-A0AAV5W5S5-F1
#
_entry.id   AF-A0AAV5W5S5-F1
#
_cell.length_a   1.000
_cell.length_b   1.000
_cell.length_c   1.000
_cell.angle_alpha   90.00
_cell.angle_beta   90.00
_cell.angle_gamma   90.00
#
_symmetry.space_group_name_H-M   'P 1'
#
loop_
_entity.id
_entity.type
_entity.pdbx_description
1 polymer ?
#
loop_
_entity_poly.entity_id
_entity_poly.type
_entity_poly.pdbx_seq_one_letter_code
_entity_poly.pdbx_strand_id
1 'polypeptide(L)'
;AIIERLRLLSSAIYCIQQEQSTMRKPICGRSELFCMKCSLEICSSRKKTNPTTEAVRICGPIPENVLSQINHVRSRDYLRKKSSTAVRIDFIDHFSNDARPWLREDIVRDSVALRDFIDRTLVFDQAMRMSVDEALAHDFLREVREIEKETTAPDTIVDCGNDSIEGWKRRIWEIIQANPF
;
A
#
# COMPACT_ATOMS: atom_id res chain seq x y z
N ALA A 1 -3.93 21.51 2.58
CA ALA A 1 -2.53 21.06 2.36
C ALA A 1 -2.29 19.65 2.91
N ILE A 2 -2.46 19.43 4.22
CA ILE A 2 -2.19 18.14 4.90
C ILE A 2 -3.03 16.94 4.40
N ILE A 3 -4.34 17.10 4.19
CA ILE A 3 -5.22 16.03 3.68
C ILE A 3 -4.78 15.56 2.28
N GLU A 4 -4.19 16.46 1.48
CA GLU A 4 -3.64 16.11 0.17
C GLU A 4 -2.26 15.42 0.26
N ARG A 5 -1.44 15.75 1.27
CA ARG A 5 -0.18 15.03 1.56
C ARG A 5 -0.44 13.57 1.92
N LEU A 6 -1.45 13.34 2.77
CA LEU A 6 -1.90 11.99 3.13
C LEU A 6 -2.59 11.28 1.95
N ARG A 7 -3.30 11.97 1.06
CA ARG A 7 -3.88 11.36 -0.16
C ARG A 7 -2.83 10.89 -1.16
N LEU A 8 -1.71 11.60 -1.31
CA LEU A 8 -0.65 11.19 -2.23
C LEU A 8 0.14 10.00 -1.68
N LEU A 9 0.44 10.00 -0.39
CA LEU A 9 1.04 8.84 0.28
C LEU A 9 0.06 7.68 0.34
N SER A 10 -1.21 7.90 0.64
CA SER A 10 -2.22 6.84 0.63
C SER A 10 -2.42 6.28 -0.77
N SER A 11 -2.37 7.09 -1.84
CA SER A 11 -2.48 6.56 -3.21
C SER A 11 -1.24 5.78 -3.62
N ALA A 12 -0.03 6.23 -3.25
CA ALA A 12 1.22 5.53 -3.53
C ALA A 12 1.32 4.22 -2.70
N ILE A 13 0.98 4.28 -1.41
CA ILE A 13 0.98 3.15 -0.48
C ILE A 13 -0.15 2.18 -0.82
N TYR A 14 -1.34 2.64 -1.18
CA TYR A 14 -2.47 1.78 -1.57
C TYR A 14 -2.19 1.01 -2.85
N CYS A 15 -1.56 1.64 -3.86
CA CYS A 15 -1.07 0.92 -5.05
C CYS A 15 -0.07 -0.18 -4.66
N ILE A 16 0.85 0.08 -3.74
CA ILE A 16 1.87 -0.89 -3.31
C ILE A 16 1.29 -1.97 -2.38
N GLN A 17 0.31 -1.66 -1.52
CA GLN A 17 -0.31 -2.59 -0.56
C GLN A 17 -1.37 -3.50 -1.18
N GLN A 18 -2.22 -3.01 -2.10
CA GLN A 18 -3.15 -3.85 -2.88
C GLN A 18 -2.41 -4.93 -3.69
N GLU A 19 -1.18 -4.63 -4.13
CA GLU A 19 -0.36 -5.54 -4.92
C GLU A 19 0.28 -6.67 -4.09
N GLN A 20 0.47 -6.48 -2.77
CA GLN A 20 0.97 -7.54 -1.88
C GLN A 20 -0.13 -8.53 -1.44
N SER A 21 -1.39 -8.08 -1.35
CA SER A 21 -2.53 -8.95 -1.01
C SER A 21 -3.12 -9.76 -2.18
N THR A 22 -2.82 -9.41 -3.43
CA THR A 22 -3.45 -10.01 -4.63
C THR A 22 -2.80 -11.31 -5.14
N MET A 23 -1.99 -12.01 -4.33
CA MET A 23 -1.65 -13.42 -4.59
C MET A 23 -2.81 -14.41 -4.33
N ARG A 24 -4.02 -13.91 -4.04
CA ARG A 24 -5.29 -14.65 -4.19
C ARG A 24 -6.19 -13.89 -5.15
N LYS A 25 -6.57 -14.54 -6.26
CA LYS A 25 -7.36 -13.98 -7.37
C LYS A 25 -8.61 -13.22 -6.88
N PRO A 26 -8.88 -11.99 -7.33
CA PRO A 26 -10.21 -11.41 -7.19
C PRO A 26 -11.16 -11.99 -8.24
N ILE A 27 -12.27 -12.56 -7.78
CA ILE A 27 -13.45 -12.84 -8.59
C ILE A 27 -14.09 -11.47 -8.89
N CYS A 28 -13.96 -11.00 -10.13
CA CYS A 28 -14.58 -9.76 -10.59
C CYS A 28 -16.08 -9.97 -10.78
N GLY A 29 -16.87 -9.53 -9.80
CA GLY A 29 -18.31 -9.28 -9.93
C GLY A 29 -18.55 -7.79 -10.18
N ARG A 30 -19.09 -7.46 -11.36
CA ARG A 30 -19.50 -6.09 -11.73
C ARG A 30 -20.59 -5.59 -10.77
N SER A 31 -20.36 -4.44 -10.14
CA SER A 31 -21.42 -3.47 -9.91
C SER A 31 -20.84 -2.07 -10.06
N GLU A 32 -21.43 -1.33 -10.99
CA GLU A 32 -21.15 0.07 -11.30
C GLU A 32 -21.69 0.98 -10.19
N LEU A 33 -21.21 2.23 -10.18
CA LEU A 33 -21.54 3.35 -9.29
C LEU A 33 -20.68 3.51 -8.03
N PHE A 34 -19.51 4.16 -8.20
CA PHE A 34 -19.13 5.41 -7.54
C PHE A 34 -17.71 5.82 -8.02
N CYS A 35 -17.59 6.24 -9.29
CA CYS A 35 -16.35 6.85 -9.78
C CYS A 35 -16.53 8.37 -9.80
N MET A 36 -16.44 8.98 -8.62
CA MET A 36 -16.28 10.44 -8.50
C MET A 36 -14.87 10.79 -9.00
N LYS A 37 -14.81 11.24 -10.26
CA LYS A 37 -13.76 12.07 -10.90
C LYS A 37 -12.50 12.27 -10.05
N CYS A 38 -11.72 11.20 -9.90
CA CYS A 38 -10.34 11.33 -9.50
C CYS A 38 -9.62 11.84 -10.76
N SER A 39 -9.15 13.09 -10.73
CA SER A 39 -8.35 13.72 -11.79
C SER A 39 -6.96 13.07 -11.91
N LEU A 40 -6.97 11.77 -12.18
CA LEU A 40 -5.85 10.94 -12.58
C LEU A 40 -5.98 10.72 -14.09
N GLU A 41 -5.48 11.69 -14.87
CA GLU A 41 -4.98 11.44 -16.23
C GLU A 41 -3.72 10.53 -16.21
N ILE A 42 -3.63 9.60 -15.25
CA ILE A 42 -2.69 8.47 -15.26
C ILE A 42 -3.36 7.23 -15.88
N CYS A 43 -4.69 7.25 -16.08
CA CYS A 43 -5.43 6.13 -16.66
C CYS A 43 -5.54 6.14 -18.19
N SER A 44 -4.73 6.93 -18.91
CA SER A 44 -4.74 6.92 -20.39
C SER A 44 -3.56 6.12 -20.97
N SER A 45 -3.92 5.02 -21.64
CA SER A 45 -3.15 4.26 -22.65
C SER A 45 -1.83 3.55 -22.29
N ARG A 46 -1.47 3.36 -21.01
CA ARG A 46 -0.25 2.59 -20.67
C ARG A 46 -0.51 1.08 -20.75
N LYS A 47 0.30 0.38 -21.55
CA LYS A 47 0.36 -1.10 -21.60
C LYS A 47 0.32 -1.63 -20.17
N LYS A 48 -0.58 -2.58 -19.85
CA LYS A 48 -0.67 -3.20 -18.52
C LYS A 48 0.69 -3.82 -18.16
N THR A 49 1.49 -3.09 -17.39
CA THR A 49 2.73 -3.60 -16.83
C THR A 49 2.39 -4.55 -15.69
N ASN A 50 3.22 -5.57 -15.48
CA ASN A 50 3.06 -6.44 -14.33
C ASN A 50 3.33 -5.60 -13.07
N PRO A 51 2.40 -5.55 -12.10
CA PRO A 51 2.55 -4.72 -10.89
C PRO A 51 3.81 -5.06 -10.11
N THR A 52 4.16 -6.34 -9.98
CA THR A 52 5.38 -6.77 -9.28
C THR A 52 6.64 -6.25 -9.98
N THR A 53 6.66 -6.22 -11.31
CA THR A 53 7.79 -5.67 -12.06
C THR A 53 7.89 -4.15 -11.87
N GLU A 54 6.77 -3.47 -11.74
CA GLU A 54 6.72 -2.03 -11.46
C GLU A 54 7.18 -1.72 -10.03
N ALA A 55 6.77 -2.51 -9.05
CA ALA A 55 7.25 -2.41 -7.68
C ALA A 55 8.78 -2.57 -7.60
N VAL A 56 9.35 -3.52 -8.33
CA VAL A 56 10.81 -3.70 -8.45
C VAL A 56 11.48 -2.48 -9.11
N ARG A 57 10.86 -1.92 -10.14
CA ARG A 57 11.37 -0.70 -10.80
C ARG A 57 11.40 0.49 -9.85
N ILE A 58 10.41 0.62 -8.98
CA ILE A 58 10.25 1.76 -8.05
C ILE A 58 11.10 1.56 -6.80
N CYS A 59 10.94 0.43 -6.11
CA CYS A 59 11.55 0.17 -4.80
C CYS A 59 12.98 -0.39 -4.91
N GLY A 60 13.41 -0.78 -6.11
CA GLY A 60 14.74 -1.30 -6.37
C GLY A 60 14.87 -2.82 -6.17
N PRO A 61 16.08 -3.31 -5.86
CA PRO A 61 16.34 -4.74 -5.80
C PRO A 61 15.62 -5.39 -4.60
N ILE A 62 15.01 -6.55 -4.86
CA ILE A 62 14.43 -7.42 -3.84
C ILE A 62 15.57 -8.18 -3.13
N PRO A 63 15.65 -8.11 -1.79
CA PRO A 63 16.59 -8.89 -0.99
C PRO A 63 16.40 -10.41 -1.13
N GLU A 64 17.49 -11.19 -1.06
CA GLU A 64 17.43 -12.65 -1.24
C GLU A 64 16.61 -13.36 -0.14
N ASN A 65 16.57 -12.82 1.09
CA ASN A 65 15.74 -13.34 2.16
C ASN A 65 14.23 -13.19 1.91
N VAL A 66 13.82 -12.27 1.03
CA VAL A 66 12.43 -12.15 0.56
C VAL A 66 12.19 -13.10 -0.61
N LEU A 67 13.14 -13.21 -1.54
CA LEU A 67 13.03 -14.13 -2.68
C LEU A 67 12.96 -15.60 -2.25
N SER A 68 13.66 -15.98 -1.18
CA SER A 68 13.65 -17.34 -0.64
C SER A 68 12.29 -17.77 -0.09
N GLN A 69 11.45 -16.82 0.33
CA GLN A 69 10.09 -17.06 0.83
C GLN A 69 9.09 -17.39 -0.30
N ILE A 70 9.48 -17.20 -1.57
CA ILE A 70 8.63 -17.47 -2.72
C ILE A 70 8.73 -18.95 -3.09
N ASN A 71 7.63 -19.69 -2.84
CA ASN A 71 7.54 -21.12 -3.13
C ASN A 71 7.61 -21.45 -4.63
N HIS A 72 7.10 -20.58 -5.50
CA HIS A 72 7.06 -20.85 -6.94
C HIS A 72 8.37 -20.50 -7.63
N VAL A 73 9.16 -21.52 -7.98
CA VAL A 73 10.53 -21.41 -8.54
C VAL A 73 10.60 -20.46 -9.74
N ARG A 74 9.70 -20.60 -10.72
CA ARG A 74 9.73 -19.73 -11.92
C ARG A 74 9.48 -18.27 -11.58
N SER A 75 8.60 -17.98 -10.62
CA SER A 75 8.34 -16.60 -10.19
C SER A 75 9.54 -16.02 -9.44
N ARG A 76 10.15 -16.81 -8.55
CA ARG A 76 11.36 -16.43 -7.84
C ARG A 76 12.50 -16.11 -8.80
N ASP A 77 12.78 -16.97 -9.77
CA ASP A 77 13.88 -16.76 -10.72
C ASP A 77 13.61 -15.58 -11.66
N TYR A 78 12.35 -15.40 -12.08
CA TYR A 78 11.92 -14.22 -12.84
C TYR A 78 12.19 -12.93 -12.06
N LEU A 79 11.77 -12.88 -10.79
CA LEU A 79 11.95 -11.71 -9.93
C LEU A 79 13.41 -11.47 -9.60
N ARG A 80 14.20 -12.52 -9.35
CA ARG A 80 15.65 -12.42 -9.16
C ARG A 80 16.33 -11.76 -10.37
N LYS A 81 15.99 -12.21 -11.57
CA LYS A 81 16.52 -11.64 -12.82
C LYS A 81 16.11 -10.17 -13.03
N LYS A 82 14.89 -9.80 -12.64
CA LYS A 82 14.42 -8.40 -12.75
C LYS A 82 15.04 -7.50 -11.68
N SER A 83 15.18 -8.03 -10.48
CA SER A 83 15.79 -7.38 -9.32
C SER A 83 17.27 -7.04 -9.54
N SER A 84 18.03 -7.92 -10.20
CA SER A 84 19.48 -7.75 -10.36
C SER A 84 19.89 -6.51 -11.15
N THR A 85 18.98 -5.92 -11.94
CA THR A 85 19.23 -4.69 -12.71
C THR A 85 18.42 -3.50 -12.19
N ALA A 86 17.65 -3.68 -11.13
CA ALA A 86 16.77 -2.66 -10.60
C ALA A 86 17.55 -1.69 -9.71
N VAL A 87 17.25 -0.40 -9.84
CA VAL A 87 17.76 0.66 -8.99
C VAL A 87 16.56 1.37 -8.40
N ARG A 88 16.55 1.53 -7.08
CA ARG A 88 15.48 2.27 -6.38
C ARG A 88 15.48 3.71 -6.88
N ILE A 89 14.30 4.23 -7.18
CA ILE A 89 14.17 5.64 -7.59
C ILE A 89 14.41 6.56 -6.39
N ASP A 90 14.94 7.75 -6.63
CA ASP A 90 14.93 8.81 -5.62
C ASP A 90 13.52 9.41 -5.57
N PHE A 91 12.75 9.05 -4.56
CA PHE A 91 11.38 9.53 -4.41
C PHE A 91 11.31 11.05 -4.24
N ILE A 92 12.32 11.68 -3.64
CA ILE A 92 12.34 13.14 -3.47
C ILE A 92 12.50 13.82 -4.83
N ASP A 93 13.41 13.33 -5.66
CA ASP A 93 13.56 13.82 -7.04
C ASP A 93 12.30 13.55 -7.87
N HIS A 94 11.76 12.33 -7.79
CA HIS A 94 10.53 11.96 -8.49
C HIS A 94 9.37 12.88 -8.12
N PHE A 95 9.14 13.11 -6.83
CA PHE A 95 8.08 14.03 -6.39
C PHE A 95 8.40 15.49 -6.72
N SER A 96 9.66 15.94 -6.66
CA SER A 96 9.99 17.32 -7.01
C SER A 96 9.69 17.63 -8.49
N ASN A 97 9.93 16.65 -9.37
CA ASN A 97 9.71 16.77 -10.80
C ASN A 97 8.23 16.63 -11.18
N ASP A 98 7.52 15.67 -10.58
CA ASP A 98 6.16 15.29 -10.99
C ASP A 98 5.05 15.87 -10.08
N ALA A 99 5.38 16.39 -8.90
CA ALA A 99 4.37 16.96 -8.01
C ALA A 99 3.80 18.28 -8.54
N ARG A 100 2.55 18.52 -8.12
CA ARG A 100 1.84 19.78 -8.32
C ARG A 100 2.67 20.95 -7.75
N PRO A 101 2.69 22.12 -8.42
CA PRO A 101 3.53 23.24 -8.00
C PRO A 101 3.40 23.63 -6.52
N TRP A 102 2.17 23.65 -5.99
CA TRP A 102 1.88 24.02 -4.60
C TRP A 102 2.35 23.00 -3.54
N LEU A 103 2.78 21.80 -3.95
CA LEU A 103 3.29 20.77 -3.04
C LEU A 103 4.82 20.72 -3.02
N ARG A 104 5.49 21.29 -4.02
CA ARG A 104 6.95 21.21 -4.15
C ARG A 104 7.67 21.86 -2.97
N GLU A 105 7.18 23.02 -2.52
CA GLU A 105 7.74 23.73 -1.36
C GLU A 105 7.68 22.86 -0.09
N ASP A 106 6.55 22.19 0.12
CA ASP A 106 6.36 21.28 1.24
C ASP A 106 7.26 20.04 1.17
N ILE A 107 7.42 19.46 -0.03
CA ILE A 107 8.32 18.32 -0.27
C ILE A 107 9.78 18.71 0.03
N VAL A 108 10.20 19.90 -0.40
CA VAL A 108 11.57 20.39 -0.15
C VAL A 108 11.78 20.63 1.33
N ARG A 109 10.83 21.32 1.99
CA ARG A 109 10.89 21.64 3.42
C ARG A 109 11.00 20.38 4.28
N ASP A 110 10.17 19.37 3.98
CA ASP A 110 10.07 18.16 4.79
C ASP A 110 10.90 17.00 4.20
N SER A 111 11.79 17.27 3.24
CA SER A 111 12.49 16.26 2.42
C SER A 111 13.22 15.18 3.21
N VAL A 112 13.87 15.55 4.32
CA VAL A 112 14.60 14.60 5.18
C VAL A 112 13.63 13.64 5.88
N ALA A 113 12.59 14.18 6.52
CA ALA A 113 11.59 13.36 7.22
C ALA A 113 10.75 12.53 6.24
N LEU A 114 10.41 13.09 5.08
CA LEU A 114 9.69 12.38 4.03
C LEU A 114 10.52 11.21 3.47
N ARG A 115 11.82 11.43 3.23
CA ARG A 115 12.73 10.38 2.76
C ARG A 115 12.84 9.26 3.79
N ASP A 116 13.09 9.56 5.06
CA ASP A 116 13.18 8.53 6.12
C ASP A 116 11.88 7.72 6.23
N PHE A 117 10.74 8.41 6.19
CA PHE A 117 9.43 7.76 6.23
C PHE A 117 9.24 6.79 5.06
N ILE A 118 9.54 7.21 3.84
CA ILE A 118 9.42 6.39 2.62
C ILE A 118 10.42 5.24 2.64
N ASP A 119 11.64 5.47 3.09
CA ASP A 119 12.70 4.46 3.15
C ASP A 119 12.36 3.32 4.10
N ARG A 120 11.66 3.62 5.19
CA ARG A 120 11.23 2.63 6.19
C ARG A 120 9.87 1.99 5.89
N THR A 121 9.00 2.64 5.10
CA THR A 121 7.68 2.10 4.72
C THR A 121 7.70 1.29 3.41
N LEU A 122 8.45 1.75 2.40
CA LEU A 122 8.54 1.08 1.09
C LEU A 122 9.71 0.10 1.04
N VAL A 123 9.61 -0.94 1.87
CA VAL A 123 10.58 -2.03 1.97
C VAL A 123 9.93 -3.36 1.60
N PHE A 124 10.60 -4.17 0.77
CA PHE A 124 10.13 -5.51 0.40
C PHE A 124 10.11 -6.47 1.57
N ASP A 125 11.13 -6.43 2.41
CA ASP A 125 11.21 -7.22 3.63
C ASP A 125 10.23 -6.68 4.68
N GLN A 126 9.25 -7.52 5.04
CA GLN A 126 8.24 -7.16 6.02
C GLN A 126 8.84 -6.96 7.42
N ALA A 127 9.90 -7.68 7.77
CA ALA A 127 10.53 -7.56 9.09
C ALA A 127 11.27 -6.23 9.27
N MET A 128 11.71 -5.63 8.16
CA MET A 128 12.39 -4.34 8.12
C MET A 128 11.43 -3.17 7.87
N ARG A 129 10.17 -3.47 7.52
CA ARG A 129 9.16 -2.45 7.26
C ARG A 129 8.69 -1.87 8.58
N MET A 130 8.62 -0.54 8.62
CA MET A 130 8.04 0.22 9.72
C MET A 130 6.62 -0.28 10.05
N SER A 131 6.37 -0.49 11.33
CA SER A 131 5.04 -0.81 11.85
C SER A 131 4.10 0.40 11.79
N VAL A 132 2.80 0.16 11.96
CA VAL A 132 1.81 1.25 11.97
C VAL A 132 2.07 2.22 13.14
N ASP A 133 2.38 1.72 14.33
CA ASP A 133 2.64 2.55 15.51
C ASP A 133 3.88 3.43 15.33
N GLU A 134 4.95 2.86 14.75
CA GLU A 134 6.15 3.63 14.40
C GLU A 134 5.88 4.68 13.32
N ALA A 135 5.03 4.36 12.34
CA ALA A 135 4.64 5.30 11.29
C ALA A 135 3.84 6.47 11.84
N LEU A 136 2.87 6.21 12.72
CA LEU A 136 2.10 7.25 13.40
C LEU A 136 2.97 8.13 14.30
N ALA A 137 3.99 7.54 14.94
CA ALA A 137 4.95 8.25 15.76
C ALA A 137 6.05 8.99 14.97
N HIS A 138 6.08 8.85 13.64
CA HIS A 138 7.13 9.39 12.81
C HIS A 138 7.10 10.93 12.72
N ASP A 139 8.28 11.56 12.72
CA ASP A 139 8.44 13.02 12.68
C ASP A 139 7.73 13.70 11.50
N PHE A 140 7.60 12.98 10.39
CA PHE A 140 6.86 13.43 9.20
C PHE A 140 5.36 13.64 9.47
N LEU A 141 4.75 12.88 10.37
CA LEU A 141 3.33 12.98 10.73
C LEU A 141 3.08 13.80 12.00
N ARG A 142 4.15 14.31 12.64
CA ARG A 142 4.07 15.00 13.93
C ARG A 142 3.07 16.17 13.97
N GLU A 143 3.00 16.97 12.91
CA GLU A 143 2.11 18.13 12.85
C GLU A 143 0.61 17.74 12.79
N VAL A 144 0.32 16.51 12.40
CA VAL A 144 -1.04 16.04 12.08
C VAL A 144 -1.49 14.91 13.01
N ARG A 145 -0.63 14.55 13.97
CA ARG A 145 -0.83 13.43 14.86
C ARG A 145 -1.88 13.78 15.90
N GLU A 146 -2.89 12.94 16.01
CA GLU A 146 -3.98 13.07 16.99
C GLU A 146 -4.05 11.78 17.82
N ILE A 147 -3.24 11.70 18.87
CA ILE A 147 -3.06 10.48 19.69
C ILE A 147 -4.40 9.95 20.21
N GLU A 148 -5.33 10.84 20.57
CA GLU A 148 -6.65 10.48 21.08
C GLU A 148 -7.51 9.71 20.06
N LYS A 149 -7.18 9.82 18.76
CA LYS A 149 -7.85 9.08 17.67
C LYS A 149 -7.11 7.80 17.25
N GLU A 150 -5.93 7.54 17.81
CA GLU A 150 -5.14 6.33 17.55
C GLU A 150 -5.65 5.17 18.41
N THR A 151 -6.85 4.68 18.11
CA THR A 151 -7.49 3.59 18.88
C THR A 151 -7.39 2.25 18.15
N THR A 152 -7.07 1.18 18.88
CA THR A 152 -7.18 -0.20 18.38
C THR A 152 -8.62 -0.69 18.51
N ALA A 153 -9.10 -1.46 17.53
CA ALA A 153 -10.39 -2.13 17.63
C ALA A 153 -10.36 -3.14 18.80
N PRO A 154 -11.39 -3.16 19.68
CA PRO A 154 -11.40 -4.05 20.85
C PRO A 154 -11.59 -5.51 20.45
N ASP A 155 -12.39 -5.75 19.40
CA ASP A 155 -12.76 -7.09 18.97
C ASP A 155 -12.24 -7.38 17.56
N THR A 156 -11.82 -8.62 17.35
CA THR A 156 -11.45 -9.13 16.03
C THR A 156 -12.50 -10.11 15.54
N ILE A 157 -12.92 -9.96 14.30
CA ILE A 157 -13.82 -10.92 13.65
C ILE A 157 -13.01 -12.19 13.42
N VAL A 158 -13.40 -13.29 14.07
CA VAL A 158 -12.74 -14.59 13.91
C VAL A 158 -12.89 -15.06 12.46
N ASP A 159 -11.77 -15.28 11.78
CA ASP A 159 -11.72 -15.91 10.46
C ASP A 159 -12.06 -17.39 10.58
N CYS A 160 -13.15 -17.80 9.94
CA CYS A 160 -13.60 -19.19 9.92
C CYS A 160 -13.18 -19.96 8.67
N GLY A 161 -12.31 -19.38 7.84
CA GLY A 161 -11.72 -20.05 6.69
C GLY A 161 -12.78 -20.47 5.67
N ASN A 162 -12.76 -21.76 5.28
CA ASN A 162 -13.67 -22.28 4.27
C ASN A 162 -14.97 -22.80 4.90
N ASP A 163 -15.89 -21.89 5.19
CA ASP A 163 -17.27 -22.26 5.49
C ASP A 163 -18.11 -22.36 4.20
N SER A 164 -19.20 -23.11 4.27
CA SER A 164 -20.24 -23.16 3.25
C SER A 164 -20.93 -21.81 3.11
N ILE A 165 -21.54 -21.57 1.94
CA ILE A 165 -22.35 -20.36 1.71
C ILE A 165 -23.45 -20.21 2.78
N GLU A 166 -24.09 -21.31 3.17
CA GLU A 166 -25.15 -21.29 4.19
C GLU A 166 -24.60 -21.03 5.60
N GLY A 167 -23.40 -21.51 5.92
CA GLY A 167 -22.70 -21.18 7.17
C GLY A 167 -22.36 -19.69 7.25
N TRP A 168 -21.83 -19.13 6.16
CA TRP A 168 -21.58 -17.69 6.06
C TRP A 168 -22.86 -16.85 6.19
N LYS A 169 -23.95 -17.22 5.52
CA LYS A 169 -25.24 -16.53 5.65
C LYS A 169 -25.74 -16.53 7.09
N ARG A 170 -25.68 -17.68 7.77
CA ARG A 170 -26.09 -17.81 9.17
C ARG A 170 -25.26 -16.92 10.08
N ARG A 171 -23.93 -16.92 9.92
CA ARG A 171 -23.02 -16.12 10.74
C ARG A 171 -23.23 -14.61 10.54
N ILE A 172 -23.38 -14.18 9.29
CA ILE A 172 -23.72 -12.78 8.98
C ILE A 172 -25.04 -12.41 9.64
N TRP A 173 -26.05 -13.28 9.56
CA TRP A 173 -27.33 -13.07 10.21
C TRP A 173 -27.20 -12.95 11.74
N GLU A 174 -26.43 -13.82 12.38
CA GLU A 174 -26.14 -13.75 13.82
C GLU A 174 -25.48 -12.42 14.21
N ILE A 175 -24.50 -11.94 13.44
CA ILE A 175 -23.84 -10.65 13.68
C ILE A 175 -24.84 -9.49 13.56
N ILE A 176 -25.71 -9.52 12.55
CA ILE A 176 -26.77 -8.51 12.36
C ILE A 176 -27.74 -8.51 13.54
N GLN A 177 -28.16 -9.70 14.01
CA GLN A 177 -29.09 -9.82 15.15
C GLN A 177 -28.44 -9.41 16.47
N ALA A 178 -27.14 -9.64 16.65
CA ALA A 178 -26.40 -9.23 17.84
C ALA A 178 -26.14 -7.72 17.91
N ASN A 179 -26.22 -7.00 16.78
CA ASN A 179 -26.00 -5.57 16.67
C ASN A 179 -27.20 -4.89 15.97
N PRO A 180 -28.39 -4.88 16.60
CA PRO A 180 -29.54 -4.18 16.04
C PRO A 180 -29.26 -2.66 16.02
N PHE A 181 -29.44 -2.06 14.85
CA PHE A 181 -29.29 -0.62 14.62
C PHE A 181 -30.25 0.22 15.48
#